data_AF-A0A965G0U1-F1
#
_entry.id   AF-A0A965G0U1-F1
#
_cell.length_a   1.000
_cell.length_b   1.000
_cell.length_c   1.000
_cell.angle_alpha   90.00
_cell.angle_beta   90.00
_cell.angle_gamma   90.00
#
_symmetry.space_group_name_H-M   'P 1'
#
loop_
_entity.id
_entity.type
_entity.pdbx_description
1 polymer ?
#
loop_
_entity_poly.entity_id
_entity_poly.type
_entity_poly.pdbx_seq_one_letter_code
_entity_poly.pdbx_strand_id
1 'polypeptide(L)' 'MYKIVRQFKAREWNRTRVIRTNLTLEEAQAWCRDPETSSSTCKGWHKRKYSEVVGPWFDGYEEVATRRRHRSFGRSW' A
#
# COMPACT_ATOMS: atom_id res chain seq x y z
N MET A 1 0.59 4.55 12.58
CA MET A 1 -0.62 4.38 11.74
C MET A 1 -0.15 3.94 10.37
N TYR A 2 -0.83 2.99 9.74
CA TYR A 2 -0.38 2.32 8.52
C TYR A 2 -1.35 2.54 7.35
N LYS A 3 -0.82 2.38 6.13
CA LYS A 3 -1.58 2.34 4.88
C LYS A 3 -1.15 1.13 4.07
N ILE A 4 -2.06 0.57 3.28
CA ILE A 4 -1.75 -0.44 2.28
C ILE A 4 -1.40 0.24 0.96
N VAL A 5 -0.29 -0.18 0.38
CA VAL A 5 0.19 0.28 -0.92
C VAL A 5 0.34 -0.92 -1.86
N ARG A 6 -0.32 -0.85 -3.01
CA ARG A 6 -0.13 -1.80 -4.11
C ARG A 6 1.04 -1.35 -4.96
N GLN A 7 2.04 -2.20 -5.06
CA GLN A 7 3.19 -2.01 -5.93
C GLN A 7 3.02 -2.87 -7.18
N PHE A 8 3.29 -2.29 -8.35
CA PHE A 8 3.30 -3.00 -9.62
C PHE A 8 4.75 -3.24 -10.02
N LYS A 9 5.06 -4.46 -10.48
CA LYS A 9 6.38 -4.84 -10.97
C LYS A 9 6.62 -4.36 -12.40
N ALA A 10 5.55 -4.13 -13.14
CA ALA A 10 5.60 -3.66 -14.52
C ALA A 10 6.07 -2.19 -14.58
N ARG A 11 7.08 -1.92 -15.41
CA ARG A 11 7.67 -0.59 -15.60
C ARG A 11 6.67 0.45 -16.13
N GLU A 12 5.66 0.01 -16.87
CA GLU A 12 4.56 0.85 -17.37
C GLU A 12 3.67 1.37 -16.23
N TRP A 13 3.50 0.57 -15.18
CA TRP A 13 2.67 0.87 -14.02
C TRP A 13 3.50 1.27 -12.80
N ASN A 14 4.67 1.89 -13.01
CA ASN A 14 5.66 2.34 -12.00
C ASN A 14 5.14 3.30 -10.90
N ARG A 15 3.81 3.38 -10.71
CA ARG A 15 3.11 4.15 -9.70
C ARG A 15 2.54 3.22 -8.64
N THR A 16 2.94 3.44 -7.40
CA THR A 16 2.31 2.83 -6.24
C THR A 16 0.89 3.36 -6.06
N ARG A 17 -0.07 2.49 -5.72
CA ARG A 17 -1.46 2.90 -5.44
C ARG A 17 -1.80 2.66 -3.98
N VAL A 18 -2.34 3.68 -3.31
CA VAL A 18 -2.88 3.51 -1.95
C VAL A 18 -4.23 2.79 -2.04
N ILE A 19 -4.37 1.69 -1.31
CA ILE A 19 -5.57 0.85 -1.29
C ILE A 19 -6.41 1.11 -0.05
N ARG A 20 -5.76 1.23 1.11
CA ARG A 20 -6.39 1.53 2.40
C ARG A 20 -5.48 2.39 3.26
N THR A 21 -6.07 3.19 4.14
CA THR A 21 -5.37 4.05 5.10
C THR A 21 -6.00 3.89 6.48
N ASN A 22 -5.38 4.50 7.50
CA ASN A 22 -5.84 4.47 8.89
C ASN A 22 -5.91 3.07 9.52
N LEU A 23 -4.96 2.22 9.17
CA LEU A 23 -4.85 0.88 9.74
C LEU A 23 -3.92 0.88 10.95
N THR A 24 -4.22 -0.01 11.89
CA THR A 24 -3.26 -0.48 12.89
C THR A 24 -2.20 -1.37 12.22
N LEU A 25 -1.11 -1.65 12.95
CA LEU A 25 -0.08 -2.58 12.47
C LEU A 25 -0.66 -3.98 12.24
N GLU A 26 -1.49 -4.44 13.17
CA GLU A 26 -2.09 -5.78 13.11
C GLU A 26 -3.01 -5.93 11.90
N GLU A 27 -3.87 -4.93 11.63
CA GLU A 27 -4.72 -4.95 10.42
C GLU A 27 -3.89 -4.90 9.13
N ALA A 28 -2.79 -4.13 9.12
CA ALA A 28 -1.90 -4.05 7.97
C ALA A 28 -1.15 -5.38 7.72
N GLN A 29 -0.70 -6.05 8.79
CA GLN A 29 -0.07 -7.37 8.70
C GLN A 29 -1.07 -8.46 8.30
N ALA A 30 -2.29 -8.42 8.84
CA ALA A 30 -3.37 -9.32 8.47
C ALA A 30 -3.69 -9.20 6.97
N TRP A 31 -3.72 -7.98 6.43
CA TRP A 31 -3.88 -7.75 5.00
C TRP A 31 -2.78 -8.43 4.19
N CYS A 32 -1.50 -8.21 4.52
CA CYS A 32 -0.40 -8.82 3.76
C CYS A 32 -0.27 -10.34 3.89
N ARG A 33 -0.96 -10.96 4.86
CA ARG A 33 -1.06 -12.43 4.99
C ARG A 33 -2.15 -13.02 4.10
N ASP A 34 -3.05 -12.20 3.56
CA ASP A 34 -4.12 -12.66 2.68
C ASP A 34 -3.56 -13.04 1.30
N PRO A 35 -3.75 -14.28 0.83
CA PRO A 35 -3.20 -14.72 -0.46
C PRO A 35 -3.80 -13.96 -1.65
N GLU A 36 -4.92 -13.27 -1.49
CA GLU A 36 -5.51 -12.46 -2.55
C GLU A 36 -4.88 -11.06 -2.66
N THR A 37 -3.84 -10.74 -1.89
CA THR A 37 -3.14 -9.45 -1.94
C THR A 37 -1.83 -9.49 -2.72
N SER A 38 -1.57 -10.58 -3.45
CA SER A 38 -0.52 -10.67 -4.46
C SER A 38 -1.06 -11.33 -5.71
N SER A 39 -0.66 -10.80 -6.87
CA SER A 39 -0.98 -11.36 -8.19
C SER A 39 -0.56 -12.82 -8.34
N SER A 40 0.53 -13.24 -7.68
CA SER A 40 1.06 -14.60 -7.77
C SER A 40 0.26 -15.63 -6.97
N THR A 41 -0.48 -15.19 -5.95
CA THR A 41 -1.20 -16.07 -5.02
C THR A 41 -2.71 -15.91 -5.10
N CYS A 42 -3.21 -14.84 -5.74
CA CYS A 42 -4.65 -14.61 -5.86
C CYS A 42 -5.32 -15.65 -6.76
N LYS A 43 -6.45 -16.18 -6.30
CA LYS A 43 -7.29 -17.15 -6.98
C LYS A 43 -8.59 -16.52 -7.47
N GLY A 44 -9.02 -15.41 -6.89
CA GLY A 44 -10.23 -14.69 -7.30
C GLY A 44 -10.20 -14.28 -8.77
N TRP A 45 -11.25 -14.64 -9.52
CA TRP A 45 -11.35 -14.41 -10.96
C TRP A 45 -11.08 -12.94 -11.34
N HIS A 46 -11.68 -11.99 -10.62
CA HIS A 46 -11.52 -10.56 -10.86
C HIS A 46 -10.06 -10.10 -10.71
N LYS A 47 -9.36 -10.56 -9.66
CA LYS A 47 -7.98 -10.17 -9.37
C LYS A 47 -7.00 -10.81 -10.35
N ARG A 48 -7.28 -12.05 -10.78
CA ARG A 48 -6.53 -12.71 -11.86
C ARG A 48 -6.67 -11.95 -13.18
N LYS A 49 -7.91 -11.65 -13.60
CA LYS A 49 -8.15 -10.83 -14.81
C LYS A 49 -7.48 -9.47 -14.74
N TYR A 50 -7.53 -8.82 -13.58
CA TYR A 50 -6.82 -7.56 -13.37
C TYR A 50 -5.31 -7.71 -13.55
N SER A 51 -4.72 -8.78 -13.00
CA SER A 51 -3.27 -9.08 -13.11
C SER A 51 -2.82 -9.37 -14.54
N GLU A 52 -3.68 -9.93 -15.38
CA GLU A 52 -3.40 -10.12 -16.81
C GLU A 52 -3.25 -8.79 -17.56
N VAL A 53 -3.96 -7.74 -17.12
CA VAL A 53 -3.94 -6.41 -17.74
C VAL A 53 -2.77 -5.57 -17.22
N VAL A 54 -2.56 -5.54 -15.90
CA VAL A 54 -1.57 -4.64 -15.27
C VAL A 54 -0.22 -5.29 -15.01
N GLY A 55 -0.13 -6.60 -15.22
CA GLY A 55 1.05 -7.39 -14.89
C GLY A 55 1.17 -7.73 -13.39
N PRO A 56 2.34 -8.21 -12.95
CA PRO A 56 2.54 -8.65 -11.58
C PRO A 56 2.47 -7.48 -10.59
N TRP A 57 1.75 -7.67 -9.50
CA TRP A 57 1.61 -6.71 -8.41
C TRP A 57 1.59 -7.42 -7.05
N PHE A 58 1.89 -6.68 -5.99
CA PHE A 58 1.75 -7.11 -4.61
C PHE A 58 1.38 -5.94 -3.70
N ASP A 59 0.62 -6.22 -2.65
CA ASP A 59 0.28 -5.23 -1.62
C ASP A 59 1.29 -5.31 -0.47
N GLY A 60 1.91 -4.18 -0.16
CA GLY A 60 2.67 -3.96 1.06
C GLY A 60 1.97 -2.96 1.98
N TYR A 61 2.52 -2.74 3.16
CA TYR A 61 2.10 -1.66 4.04
C TYR A 61 3.25 -0.71 4.32
N GLU A 62 2.91 0.56 4.50
CA GLU A 62 3.85 1.61 4.86
C GLU A 62 3.34 2.31 6.11
N GLU A 63 4.27 2.69 6.99
CA GLU A 63 3.94 3.58 8.08
C GLU A 63 3.61 4.96 7.50
N VAL A 64 2.42 5.45 7.82
CA VAL A 64 2.09 6.85 7.62
C VAL A 64 2.85 7.61 8.69
N ALA A 65 4.04 8.11 8.34
CA ALA A 65 4.76 9.04 9.17
C ALA A 65 3.78 10.18 9.49
N THR A 66 3.28 10.20 10.72
CA THR A 66 2.52 11.34 11.20
C THR A 66 3.50 12.50 11.11
N ARG A 67 3.34 13.37 10.12
CA ARG A 67 4.05 14.64 10.13
C ARG A 67 3.50 15.37 11.35
N ARG A 68 4.12 15.16 12.51
CA ARG A 68 4.18 16.22 13.52
C ARG A 68 4.91 17.36 12.82
N ARG A 69 4.15 18.25 12.18
CA ARG A 69 4.65 19.57 11.83
C ARG A 69 4.92 20.22 13.19
N HIS A 70 6.11 20.04 13.72
CA HIS A 70 6.60 20.91 14.78
C HIS A 70 6.86 22.25 14.09
N ARG A 71 5.81 23.06 13.99
CA ARG A 71 5.90 24.43 13.51
C ARG A 71 6.51 25.21 14.68
N SER A 72 7.83 25.17 14.82
CA SER A 72 8.55 26.04 15.74
C SER A 72 8.43 27.47 15.19
N PHE A 73 7.33 28.16 15.49
CA PHE A 73 7.28 29.61 15.39
C PHE A 73 7.95 30.16 16.64
N GLY A 74 9.24 30.43 16.53
CA GLY A 74 10.01 31.10 17.55
C GLY A 74 11.16 31.83 16.90
N ARG A 75 11.04 33.16 16.81
CA ARG A 75 12.12 34.14 16.99
C ARG A 75 11.50 35.54 16.98
N SER A 76 11.35 36.06 18.19
CA SER A 76 11.27 37.50 18.48
C SER A 76 12.59 38.16 18.06
N TRP A 77 12.49 39.39 17.58
CA TRP A 77 13.56 40.39 17.53
C TRP A 77 13.03 41.65 18.22
#